data_AF-A0A0N8QGA4-F1
#
_entry.id   AF-A0A0N8QGA4-F1
#
_cell.length_a   1.000
_cell.length_b   1.000
_cell.length_c   1.000
_cell.angle_alpha   90.00
_cell.angle_beta   90.00
_cell.angle_gamma   90.00
#
_symmetry.space_group_name_H-M   'P 1'
#
loop_
_entity.id
_entity.type
_entity.pdbx_description
1 polymer ?
#
loop_
_entity_poly.entity_id
_entity_poly.type
_entity_poly.pdbx_seq_one_letter_code
_entity_poly.pdbx_strand_id
1 'polypeptide(L)'
;MFWNRNNNLKVELLTPIAFTVPPALPSPGAPDQAANKEVKTNTELAFKLISYGAIASQAALLIYGYAILMAYYEQFGIDTNELSLGTPTLLLHGYVYLFTGTLDAANRWPTVGPFLLTLVFVGVAALFVSSITKRLATGIVIVLSSWIGLFLFMLFFAPALGVQKGVKQGLADFQKYTQVDASLGLENLHTVITDKNERLTGHLILADGKSTYLLAGMKVIKLDGSSGRIIRETELSLKKPSAESKK
;
A
#
# COMPACT_ATOMS: atom_id res chain seq x y z
N MET A 1 -32.47 -21.25 -37.76
CA MET A 1 -31.49 -22.33 -38.00
C MET A 1 -30.82 -22.07 -39.35
N PHE A 2 -29.67 -22.68 -39.64
CA PHE A 2 -28.87 -22.52 -40.89
C PHE A 2 -27.78 -21.43 -40.91
N TRP A 3 -26.80 -21.52 -40.02
CA TRP A 3 -25.41 -21.29 -40.47
C TRP A 3 -24.47 -22.17 -39.64
N ASN A 4 -23.92 -23.21 -40.25
CA ASN A 4 -22.96 -24.12 -39.63
C ASN A 4 -21.55 -23.77 -40.17
N ARG A 5 -20.60 -23.48 -39.26
CA ARG A 5 -19.32 -22.84 -39.55
C ARG A 5 -18.23 -23.80 -40.08
N ASN A 6 -18.58 -25.02 -40.48
CA ASN A 6 -17.61 -26.08 -40.80
C ASN A 6 -17.55 -26.52 -42.28
N ASN A 7 -18.21 -25.85 -43.22
CA ASN A 7 -18.08 -26.19 -44.64
C ASN A 7 -17.07 -25.30 -45.37
N ASN A 8 -15.85 -25.79 -45.54
CA ASN A 8 -14.90 -25.25 -46.51
C ASN A 8 -15.20 -25.87 -47.88
N LEU A 9 -15.83 -25.09 -48.76
CA LEU A 9 -16.02 -25.46 -50.18
C LEU A 9 -14.68 -25.34 -50.91
N LYS A 10 -14.15 -26.49 -51.34
CA LYS A 10 -12.93 -26.57 -52.16
C LYS A 10 -13.35 -26.44 -53.62
N VAL A 11 -13.07 -25.30 -54.23
CA VAL A 11 -13.36 -25.04 -55.65
C VAL A 11 -12.08 -25.30 -56.44
N GLU A 12 -12.05 -26.37 -57.22
CA GLU A 12 -10.95 -26.67 -58.15
C GLU A 12 -11.31 -26.12 -59.54
N LEU A 13 -10.47 -25.22 -60.06
CA LEU A 13 -10.61 -24.65 -61.41
C LEU A 13 -10.18 -25.71 -62.44
N LEU A 14 -11.12 -26.20 -63.25
CA LEU A 14 -10.92 -27.28 -64.23
C LEU A 14 -10.18 -26.86 -65.52
N THR A 15 -9.63 -25.65 -65.61
CA THR A 15 -8.85 -25.21 -66.77
C THR A 15 -7.60 -24.43 -66.35
N PRO A 16 -6.39 -24.90 -66.71
CA PRO A 16 -5.17 -24.18 -66.38
C PRO A 16 -4.97 -23.01 -67.34
N ILE A 17 -5.09 -21.78 -66.84
CA ILE A 17 -4.59 -20.59 -67.56
C ILE A 17 -3.12 -20.45 -67.20
N ALA A 18 -2.25 -20.86 -68.12
CA ALA A 18 -0.81 -20.68 -68.01
C ALA A 18 -0.47 -19.20 -68.13
N PHE A 19 -0.17 -18.53 -67.02
CA PHE A 19 0.56 -17.27 -67.04
C PHE A 19 2.05 -17.57 -66.99
N THR A 20 2.71 -17.55 -68.15
CA THR A 20 4.17 -17.48 -68.26
C THR A 20 4.62 -16.10 -67.78
N VAL A 21 5.10 -16.03 -66.53
CA VAL A 21 5.86 -14.87 -66.02
C VAL A 21 7.34 -15.13 -66.34
N PRO A 22 8.07 -14.20 -66.98
CA PRO A 22 9.49 -14.36 -67.25
C PRO A 22 10.29 -14.46 -65.94
N PRO A 23 11.43 -15.19 -65.90
CA PRO A 23 12.26 -15.25 -64.71
C PRO A 23 12.81 -13.85 -64.40
N ALA A 24 12.43 -13.30 -63.25
CA ALA A 24 13.07 -12.13 -62.70
C ALA A 24 14.51 -12.50 -62.27
N LEU A 25 15.49 -11.69 -62.68
CA LEU A 25 16.89 -11.84 -62.29
C LEU A 25 17.06 -11.89 -60.76
N PRO A 26 18.06 -12.63 -60.25
CA PRO A 26 18.35 -12.64 -58.82
C PRO A 26 18.77 -11.23 -58.38
N SER A 27 17.97 -10.63 -57.51
CA SER A 27 18.30 -9.35 -56.88
C SER A 27 19.35 -9.58 -55.79
N PRO A 28 20.54 -8.96 -55.86
CA PRO A 28 21.54 -9.05 -54.81
C PRO A 28 21.13 -8.10 -53.68
N GLY A 29 20.70 -8.68 -52.56
CA GLY A 29 20.38 -7.93 -51.34
C GLY A 29 18.94 -8.12 -50.86
N ALA A 30 18.56 -9.36 -50.56
CA ALA A 30 17.57 -9.56 -49.51
C ALA A 30 18.29 -9.27 -48.18
N PRO A 31 17.94 -8.23 -47.41
CA PRO A 31 18.31 -8.22 -46.01
C PRO A 31 17.68 -9.49 -45.41
N ASP A 32 18.48 -10.21 -44.64
CA ASP A 32 18.06 -11.36 -43.87
C ASP A 32 16.63 -11.15 -43.36
N GLN A 33 15.79 -12.16 -43.57
CA GLN A 33 14.55 -12.30 -42.82
C GLN A 33 14.90 -12.02 -41.36
N ALA A 34 14.52 -10.82 -40.90
CA ALA A 34 14.46 -10.52 -39.50
C ALA A 34 13.41 -11.47 -38.97
N ALA A 35 13.87 -12.64 -38.52
CA ALA A 35 13.08 -13.61 -37.81
C ALA A 35 12.30 -12.80 -36.79
N ASN A 36 10.98 -12.79 -36.96
CA ASN A 36 10.07 -12.10 -36.10
C ASN A 36 10.33 -12.67 -34.70
N LYS A 37 11.14 -11.96 -33.90
CA LYS A 37 11.52 -12.36 -32.55
C LYS A 37 10.27 -12.15 -31.70
N GLU A 38 9.34 -13.07 -31.80
CA GLU A 38 8.11 -13.03 -31.00
C GLU A 38 8.50 -12.94 -29.53
N VAL A 39 8.19 -11.78 -28.95
CA VAL A 39 8.34 -11.51 -27.53
C VAL A 39 7.44 -12.50 -26.80
N LYS A 40 8.04 -13.47 -26.11
CA LYS A 40 7.30 -14.47 -25.33
C LYS A 40 7.23 -14.03 -23.87
N THR A 41 6.09 -13.44 -23.49
CA THR A 41 5.76 -13.08 -22.11
C THR A 41 5.13 -14.28 -21.41
N ASN A 42 5.62 -14.65 -20.23
CA ASN A 42 5.06 -15.72 -19.40
C ASN A 42 3.94 -15.18 -18.50
N THR A 43 2.71 -15.24 -18.99
CA THR A 43 1.51 -14.75 -18.29
C THR A 43 1.20 -15.54 -17.02
N GLU A 44 1.44 -16.86 -17.01
CA GLU A 44 1.24 -17.71 -15.84
C GLU A 44 2.20 -17.33 -14.70
N LEU A 45 3.48 -17.12 -15.03
CA LEU A 45 4.47 -16.67 -14.06
C LEU A 45 4.14 -15.27 -13.54
N ALA A 46 3.71 -14.36 -14.42
CA ALA A 46 3.29 -13.02 -14.03
C ALA A 46 2.14 -13.07 -13.01
N PHE A 47 1.11 -13.88 -13.27
CA PHE A 47 -0.01 -14.05 -12.36
C PHE A 47 0.45 -14.62 -11.00
N LYS A 48 1.27 -15.67 -11.00
CA LYS A 48 1.84 -16.26 -9.77
C LYS A 48 2.62 -15.23 -8.96
N LEU A 49 3.51 -14.48 -9.58
CA LEU A 49 4.32 -13.46 -8.91
C LEU A 49 3.45 -12.35 -8.32
N ILE A 50 2.44 -11.88 -9.03
CA ILE A 50 1.50 -10.87 -8.52
C ILE A 50 0.71 -11.42 -7.34
N SER A 51 0.13 -12.62 -7.46
CA SER A 51 -0.68 -13.22 -6.39
C SER A 51 0.14 -13.51 -5.13
N TYR A 52 1.29 -14.16 -5.27
CA TYR A 52 2.17 -14.44 -4.13
C TYR A 52 2.75 -13.15 -3.54
N GLY A 53 3.13 -12.19 -4.38
CA GLY A 53 3.59 -10.87 -3.93
C GLY A 53 2.52 -10.13 -3.12
N ALA A 54 1.26 -10.16 -3.56
CA ALA A 54 0.15 -9.55 -2.85
C ALA A 54 -0.09 -10.22 -1.49
N ILE A 55 -0.14 -11.55 -1.44
CA ILE A 55 -0.34 -12.31 -0.20
C ILE A 55 0.82 -12.06 0.78
N ALA A 56 2.06 -12.14 0.30
CA ALA A 56 3.24 -11.90 1.11
C ALA A 56 3.29 -10.46 1.64
N SER A 57 2.95 -9.47 0.80
CA SER A 57 2.91 -8.06 1.21
C SER A 57 1.82 -7.81 2.25
N GLN A 58 0.63 -8.38 2.09
CA GLN A 58 -0.45 -8.26 3.08
C GLN A 58 -0.06 -8.92 4.41
N ALA A 59 0.54 -10.12 4.37
CA ALA A 59 1.02 -10.79 5.57
C ALA A 59 2.11 -9.97 6.28
N ALA A 60 3.07 -9.42 5.53
CA ALA A 60 4.12 -8.57 6.07
C ALA A 60 3.56 -7.30 6.71
N LEU A 61 2.62 -6.61 6.05
CA LEU A 61 1.96 -5.43 6.59
C LEU A 61 1.16 -5.74 7.86
N LEU A 62 0.49 -6.89 7.91
CA LEU A 62 -0.27 -7.33 9.08
C LEU A 62 0.66 -7.56 10.27
N ILE A 63 1.73 -8.33 10.07
CA ILE A 63 2.74 -8.62 11.11
C ILE A 63 3.39 -7.32 11.60
N TYR A 64 3.78 -6.45 10.66
CA TYR A 64 4.42 -5.17 10.98
C TYR A 64 3.47 -4.24 11.75
N GLY A 65 2.22 -4.11 11.30
CA GLY A 65 1.21 -3.31 11.99
C GLY A 65 0.89 -3.84 13.39
N TYR A 66 0.82 -5.16 13.56
CA TYR A 66 0.65 -5.78 14.88
C TYR A 66 1.83 -5.48 15.81
N ALA A 67 3.08 -5.68 15.34
CA ALA A 67 4.26 -5.44 16.14
C ALA A 67 4.37 -3.98 16.62
N ILE A 68 4.04 -3.02 15.76
CA ILE A 68 4.04 -1.59 16.11
C ILE A 68 2.96 -1.28 17.14
N LEU A 69 1.72 -1.73 16.92
CA LEU A 69 0.62 -1.49 17.84
C LEU A 69 0.89 -2.14 19.20
N MET A 70 1.44 -3.35 19.21
CA MET A 70 1.86 -4.03 20.42
C MET A 70 2.84 -3.19 21.23
N ALA A 71 3.95 -2.78 20.60
CA ALA A 71 4.95 -1.96 21.28
C ALA A 71 4.40 -0.60 21.73
N TYR A 72 3.52 0.02 20.92
CA TYR A 72 2.89 1.30 21.24
C TYR A 72 1.97 1.21 22.46
N TYR A 73 1.05 0.24 22.48
CA TYR A 73 0.09 0.08 23.58
C TYR A 73 0.74 -0.40 24.88
N GLU A 74 1.83 -1.17 24.78
CA GLU A 74 2.61 -1.60 25.95
C GLU A 74 3.21 -0.40 26.70
N GLN A 75 3.60 0.70 26.01
CA GLN A 75 4.06 1.92 26.67
C GLN A 75 3.00 2.58 27.56
N PHE A 76 1.71 2.30 27.29
CA PHE A 76 0.57 2.77 28.07
C PHE A 76 0.06 1.73 29.08
N GLY A 77 0.75 0.59 29.23
CA GLY A 77 0.33 -0.51 30.09
C GLY A 77 -0.97 -1.17 29.63
N ILE A 78 -1.23 -1.15 28.31
CA ILE A 78 -2.38 -1.80 27.67
C ILE A 78 -1.88 -3.07 26.99
N ASP A 79 -2.35 -4.24 27.44
CA ASP A 79 -2.05 -5.50 26.77
C ASP A 79 -2.90 -5.61 25.48
N THR A 80 -2.25 -5.94 24.37
CA THR A 80 -2.91 -6.21 23.08
C THR A 80 -3.97 -7.32 23.14
N ASN A 81 -3.87 -8.26 24.08
CA ASN A 81 -4.89 -9.29 24.31
C ASN A 81 -6.22 -8.71 24.80
N GLU A 82 -6.20 -7.50 25.35
CA GLU A 82 -7.39 -6.78 25.77
C GLU A 82 -8.08 -6.05 24.61
N LEU A 83 -7.45 -6.00 23.43
CA LEU A 83 -7.88 -5.19 22.30
C LEU A 83 -8.52 -6.02 21.20
N SER A 84 -9.64 -5.54 20.67
CA SER A 84 -10.26 -6.12 19.47
C SER A 84 -9.61 -5.57 18.19
N LEU A 85 -8.35 -5.92 17.93
CA LEU A 85 -7.64 -5.49 16.72
C LEU A 85 -8.08 -6.31 15.49
N GLY A 86 -8.86 -5.68 14.61
CA GLY A 86 -9.26 -6.28 13.34
C GLY A 86 -8.15 -6.25 12.29
N THR A 87 -8.16 -7.22 11.36
CA THR A 87 -7.23 -7.27 10.22
C THR A 87 -7.14 -5.95 9.43
N PRO A 88 -8.25 -5.23 9.13
CA PRO A 88 -8.17 -3.95 8.43
C PRO A 88 -7.36 -2.90 9.21
N THR A 89 -7.51 -2.85 10.53
CA THR A 89 -6.78 -1.92 11.41
C THR A 89 -5.28 -2.22 11.40
N LEU A 90 -4.92 -3.51 11.48
CA LEU A 90 -3.52 -3.95 11.43
C LEU A 90 -2.87 -3.61 10.09
N LEU A 91 -3.55 -3.90 8.98
CA LEU A 91 -3.06 -3.56 7.63
C LEU A 91 -2.90 -2.05 7.45
N LEU A 92 -3.89 -1.27 7.91
CA LEU A 92 -3.83 0.19 7.83
C LEU A 92 -2.67 0.75 8.64
N HIS A 93 -2.47 0.29 9.87
CA HIS A 93 -1.34 0.75 10.70
C HIS A 93 -0.01 0.32 10.10
N GLY A 94 0.12 -0.92 9.65
CA GLY A 94 1.33 -1.39 8.97
C GLY A 94 1.66 -0.55 7.73
N TYR A 95 0.65 -0.22 6.93
CA TYR A 95 0.82 0.66 5.77
C TYR A 95 1.19 2.08 6.19
N VAL A 96 0.47 2.71 7.12
CA VAL A 96 0.70 4.10 7.53
C VAL A 96 2.11 4.26 8.11
N TYR A 97 2.57 3.33 8.95
CA TYR A 97 3.91 3.40 9.52
C TYR A 97 5.02 3.13 8.49
N LEU A 98 4.80 2.23 7.53
CA LEU A 98 5.74 2.04 6.43
C LEU A 98 5.80 3.30 5.56
N PHE A 99 4.63 3.88 5.27
CA PHE A 99 4.49 5.10 4.50
C PHE A 99 5.18 6.30 5.17
N THR A 100 4.89 6.57 6.45
CA THR A 100 5.52 7.69 7.17
C THR A 100 7.00 7.45 7.37
N GLY A 101 7.42 6.24 7.75
CA GLY A 101 8.84 5.91 7.92
C GLY A 101 9.65 6.02 6.61
N THR A 102 9.07 5.64 5.47
CA THR A 102 9.72 5.79 4.15
C THR A 102 9.81 7.27 3.74
N LEU A 103 8.77 8.06 4.02
CA LEU A 103 8.81 9.51 3.81
C LEU A 103 9.83 10.20 4.72
N ASP A 104 9.87 9.87 6.01
CA ASP A 104 10.82 10.44 6.96
C ASP A 104 12.24 10.08 6.57
N ALA A 105 12.48 8.83 6.15
CA ALA A 105 13.78 8.39 5.64
C ALA A 105 14.18 9.16 4.37
N ALA A 106 13.26 9.37 3.43
CA ALA A 106 13.52 10.17 2.23
C ALA A 106 13.76 11.65 2.57
N ASN A 107 13.00 12.20 3.52
CA ASN A 107 13.08 13.60 3.91
C ASN A 107 14.36 13.95 4.68
N ARG A 108 15.09 12.95 5.22
CA ARG A 108 16.44 13.18 5.76
C ARG A 108 17.35 13.84 4.73
N TRP A 109 17.23 13.45 3.46
CA TRP A 109 17.97 14.04 2.34
C TRP A 109 16.98 14.60 1.31
N PRO A 110 16.46 15.83 1.50
CA PRO A 110 15.30 16.34 0.76
C PRO A 110 15.44 16.30 -0.76
N THR A 111 16.65 16.50 -1.28
CA THR A 111 16.93 16.52 -2.72
C THR A 111 17.09 15.12 -3.32
N VAL A 112 17.68 14.18 -2.57
CA VAL A 112 18.11 12.87 -3.11
C VAL A 112 17.16 11.74 -2.69
N GLY A 113 16.53 11.86 -1.52
CA GLY A 113 15.64 10.85 -0.95
C GLY A 113 14.43 10.50 -1.81
N PRO A 114 13.67 11.47 -2.36
CA PRO A 114 12.55 11.17 -3.24
C PRO A 114 12.97 10.42 -4.51
N PHE A 115 14.15 10.75 -5.04
CA PHE A 115 14.71 10.07 -6.20
C PHE A 115 15.08 8.63 -5.88
N LEU A 116 15.78 8.40 -4.77
CA LEU A 116 16.13 7.05 -4.29
C LEU A 116 14.87 6.20 -4.03
N LEU A 117 13.84 6.79 -3.43
CA LEU A 117 12.59 6.09 -3.19
C LEU A 117 11.91 5.67 -4.50
N THR A 118 11.88 6.56 -5.50
CA THR A 118 11.35 6.24 -6.83
C THR A 118 12.13 5.10 -7.49
N LEU A 119 13.46 5.07 -7.34
CA LEU A 119 14.30 4.00 -7.86
C LEU A 119 13.98 2.63 -7.24
N VAL A 120 13.53 2.56 -5.98
CA VAL A 120 13.10 1.30 -5.36
C VAL A 120 11.90 0.71 -6.13
N PHE A 121 10.89 1.52 -6.45
CA PHE A 121 9.73 1.06 -7.22
C PHE A 121 10.09 0.66 -8.65
N VAL A 122 10.96 1.43 -9.31
CA VAL A 122 11.48 1.08 -10.64
C VAL A 122 12.29 -0.22 -10.60
N GLY A 123 13.09 -0.43 -9.56
CA GLY A 123 13.87 -1.65 -9.36
C GLY A 123 12.99 -2.88 -9.17
N VAL A 124 11.94 -2.78 -8.33
CA VAL A 124 10.95 -3.85 -8.16
C VAL A 124 10.24 -4.15 -9.48
N ALA A 125 9.84 -3.12 -10.23
CA ALA A 125 9.24 -3.29 -11.56
C ALA A 125 10.21 -3.96 -12.55
N ALA A 126 11.50 -3.60 -12.51
CA ALA A 126 12.53 -4.18 -13.36
C ALA A 126 12.76 -5.66 -13.07
N LEU A 127 12.80 -6.04 -11.79
CA LEU A 127 12.86 -7.45 -11.38
C LEU A 127 11.64 -8.22 -11.88
N PHE A 128 10.44 -7.63 -11.77
CA PHE A 128 9.21 -8.24 -12.25
C PHE A 128 9.20 -8.44 -13.77
N VAL A 129 9.44 -7.37 -14.55
CA VAL A 129 9.46 -7.40 -16.03
C VAL A 129 10.53 -8.38 -16.53
N SER A 130 11.72 -8.34 -15.95
CA SER A 130 12.83 -9.23 -16.34
C SER A 130 12.51 -10.71 -16.03
N SER A 131 11.76 -10.98 -14.97
CA SER A 131 11.38 -12.35 -14.60
C SER A 131 10.34 -12.95 -15.55
N ILE A 132 9.40 -12.14 -16.04
CA ILE A 132 8.28 -12.63 -16.87
C ILE A 132 8.55 -12.58 -18.38
N THR A 133 9.52 -11.78 -18.82
CA THR A 133 9.84 -11.63 -20.25
C THR A 133 11.10 -12.41 -20.60
N LYS A 134 11.00 -13.29 -21.61
CA LYS A 134 12.18 -13.96 -22.18
C LYS A 134 12.61 -13.21 -23.44
N ARG A 135 13.91 -12.91 -23.56
CA ARG A 135 14.54 -12.32 -24.76
C ARG A 135 14.05 -10.92 -25.13
N LEU A 136 13.62 -10.12 -24.15
CA LEU A 136 13.34 -8.70 -24.36
C LEU A 136 14.65 -7.91 -24.45
N ALA A 137 14.73 -6.95 -25.37
CA ALA A 137 15.88 -6.06 -25.44
C ALA A 137 15.98 -5.21 -24.14
N THR A 138 17.19 -5.02 -23.63
CA THR A 138 17.45 -4.30 -22.37
C THR A 138 16.79 -2.92 -22.35
N GLY A 139 16.83 -2.18 -23.47
CA GLY A 139 16.19 -0.87 -23.58
C GLY A 139 14.67 -0.91 -23.37
N ILE A 140 14.00 -1.95 -23.86
CA ILE A 140 12.54 -2.12 -23.69
C ILE A 140 12.22 -2.45 -22.23
N VAL A 141 13.02 -3.30 -21.58
CA VAL A 141 12.86 -3.61 -20.15
C VAL A 141 13.00 -2.33 -19.32
N ILE A 142 14.00 -1.50 -19.59
CA ILE A 142 14.22 -0.24 -18.86
C ILE A 142 13.01 0.69 -19.01
N VAL A 143 12.54 0.91 -20.24
CA VAL A 143 11.39 1.81 -20.49
C VAL A 143 10.13 1.29 -19.82
N LEU A 144 9.81 0.00 -19.98
CA LEU A 144 8.59 -0.59 -19.41
C LEU A 144 8.62 -0.59 -17.88
N SER A 145 9.76 -0.93 -17.30
CA SER A 145 9.95 -0.96 -15.84
C SER A 145 9.90 0.44 -15.23
N SER A 146 10.37 1.46 -15.95
CA SER A 146 10.28 2.85 -15.52
C SER A 146 8.81 3.31 -15.45
N TRP A 147 8.02 3.02 -16.48
CA TRP A 147 6.59 3.35 -16.49
C TRP A 147 5.79 2.61 -15.43
N ILE A 148 6.01 1.30 -15.28
CA ILE A 148 5.35 0.48 -14.25
C ILE A 148 5.79 0.95 -12.85
N GLY A 149 7.07 1.18 -12.63
CA GLY A 149 7.60 1.65 -11.36
C GLY A 149 7.05 3.01 -10.97
N LEU A 150 6.97 3.96 -11.91
CA LEU A 150 6.36 5.27 -11.67
C LEU A 150 4.87 5.15 -11.35
N PHE A 151 4.15 4.26 -12.04
CA PHE A 151 2.75 3.99 -11.72
C PHE A 151 2.56 3.39 -10.32
N LEU A 152 3.37 2.39 -9.95
CA LEU A 152 3.35 1.79 -8.62
C LEU A 152 3.68 2.80 -7.53
N PHE A 153 4.65 3.68 -7.78
CA PHE A 153 4.98 4.79 -6.90
C PHE A 153 3.75 5.68 -6.69
N MET A 154 3.11 6.18 -7.75
CA MET A 154 1.90 6.99 -7.61
C MET A 154 0.77 6.27 -6.85
N LEU A 155 0.56 4.99 -7.14
CA LEU A 155 -0.47 4.19 -6.47
C LEU A 155 -0.19 4.01 -4.98
N PHE A 156 1.07 3.79 -4.61
CA PHE A 156 1.49 3.68 -3.21
C PHE A 156 1.21 4.98 -2.43
N PHE A 157 1.37 6.15 -3.06
CA PHE A 157 1.11 7.44 -2.41
C PHE A 157 -0.35 7.91 -2.47
N ALA A 158 -1.21 7.26 -3.26
CA ALA A 158 -2.59 7.68 -3.45
C ALA A 158 -3.42 7.77 -2.14
N PRO A 159 -3.31 6.83 -1.17
CA PRO A 159 -4.05 6.94 0.09
C PRO A 159 -3.70 8.21 0.90
N ALA A 160 -2.47 8.70 0.80
CA ALA A 160 -2.05 9.90 1.52
C ALA A 160 -2.75 11.16 1.03
N LEU A 161 -3.01 11.24 -0.28
CA LEU A 161 -3.83 12.31 -0.85
C LEU A 161 -5.27 12.23 -0.31
N GLY A 162 -5.79 11.01 -0.13
CA GLY A 162 -7.08 10.77 0.52
C GLY A 162 -7.12 11.29 1.96
N VAL A 163 -6.10 10.96 2.77
CA VAL A 163 -5.98 11.45 4.17
C VAL A 163 -5.91 12.97 4.22
N GLN A 164 -5.03 13.59 3.41
CA GLN A 164 -4.92 15.06 3.37
C GLN A 164 -6.21 15.73 2.95
N LYS A 165 -6.92 15.17 1.97
CA LYS A 165 -8.24 15.66 1.55
C LYS A 165 -9.24 15.55 2.70
N GLY A 166 -9.27 14.43 3.41
CA GLY A 166 -10.14 14.21 4.57
C GLY A 166 -9.89 15.22 5.69
N VAL A 167 -8.62 15.48 6.03
CA VAL A 167 -8.25 16.50 7.04
C VAL A 167 -8.71 17.88 6.62
N LYS A 168 -8.41 18.30 5.38
CA LYS A 168 -8.83 19.62 4.86
C LYS A 168 -10.35 19.78 4.86
N GLN A 169 -11.07 18.73 4.46
CA GLN A 169 -12.54 18.74 4.48
C GLN A 169 -13.07 18.84 5.92
N GLY A 170 -12.55 18.06 6.86
CA GLY A 170 -12.97 18.10 8.26
C GLY A 170 -12.73 19.47 8.92
N LEU A 171 -11.59 20.11 8.65
CA LEU A 171 -11.30 21.46 9.14
C LEU A 171 -12.20 22.51 8.50
N ALA A 172 -12.46 22.41 7.20
CA ALA A 172 -13.37 23.32 6.50
C ALA A 172 -14.81 23.21 7.02
N ASP A 173 -15.29 21.98 7.28
CA ASP A 173 -16.61 21.74 7.85
C ASP A 173 -16.68 22.28 9.29
N PHE A 174 -15.66 22.05 10.12
CA PHE A 174 -15.57 22.62 11.46
C PHE A 174 -15.68 24.15 11.43
N GLN A 175 -14.87 24.81 10.59
CA GLN A 175 -14.88 26.27 10.46
C GLN A 175 -16.24 26.77 9.97
N LYS A 176 -16.88 26.07 9.02
CA LYS A 176 -18.21 26.41 8.52
C LYS A 176 -19.28 26.34 9.61
N TYR A 177 -19.25 25.33 10.47
CA TYR A 177 -20.28 25.12 11.49
C TYR A 177 -20.04 25.91 12.78
N THR A 178 -18.79 26.18 13.13
CA THR A 178 -18.43 26.87 14.39
C THR A 178 -18.07 28.34 14.20
N GLN A 179 -17.76 28.76 12.96
CA GLN A 179 -17.22 30.09 12.64
C GLN A 179 -15.86 30.38 13.31
N VAL A 180 -15.16 29.36 13.79
CA VAL A 180 -13.82 29.46 14.39
C VAL A 180 -12.77 29.00 13.38
N ASP A 181 -11.70 29.77 13.22
CA ASP A 181 -10.56 29.35 12.39
C ASP A 181 -9.79 28.21 13.06
N ALA A 182 -9.63 27.11 12.33
CA ALA A 182 -8.94 25.90 12.75
C ALA A 182 -7.80 25.54 11.78
N SER A 183 -7.21 26.53 11.11
CA SER A 183 -6.12 26.37 10.13
C SER A 183 -4.90 25.61 10.65
N LEU A 184 -4.64 25.65 11.97
CA LEU A 184 -3.55 24.92 12.63
C LEU A 184 -3.94 23.49 13.10
N GLY A 185 -5.19 23.08 12.87
CA GLY A 185 -5.73 21.81 13.36
C GLY A 185 -6.58 21.97 14.62
N LEU A 186 -7.02 20.83 15.15
CA LEU A 186 -7.87 20.76 16.35
C LEU A 186 -7.16 19.95 17.43
N GLU A 187 -7.10 20.51 18.63
CA GLU A 187 -6.72 19.75 19.82
C GLU A 187 -7.94 19.00 20.35
N ASN A 188 -7.83 17.68 20.45
CA ASN A 188 -8.93 16.82 20.84
C ASN A 188 -8.76 16.35 22.28
N LEU A 189 -9.57 16.91 23.18
CA LEU A 189 -9.79 16.38 24.52
C LEU A 189 -11.12 15.64 24.55
N HIS A 190 -11.11 14.43 25.10
CA HIS A 190 -12.28 13.59 25.20
C HIS A 190 -12.76 13.60 26.64
N THR A 191 -14.06 13.81 26.83
CA THR A 191 -14.71 13.68 28.13
C THR A 191 -15.65 12.49 28.12
N VAL A 192 -15.43 11.55 29.03
CA VAL A 192 -16.32 10.41 29.26
C VAL A 192 -17.07 10.65 30.57
N ILE A 193 -18.38 10.42 30.55
CA ILE A 193 -19.23 10.47 31.74
C ILE A 193 -19.35 9.02 32.25
N THR A 194 -18.99 8.80 33.51
CA THR A 194 -19.01 7.46 34.12
C THR A 194 -20.41 7.06 34.58
N ASP A 195 -20.59 5.79 34.92
CA ASP A 195 -21.80 5.26 35.58
C ASP A 195 -22.13 5.97 36.90
N LYS A 196 -21.13 6.57 37.54
CA LYS A 196 -21.26 7.39 38.75
C LYS A 196 -21.51 8.87 38.47
N ASN A 197 -21.75 9.25 37.21
CA ASN A 197 -21.93 10.62 36.76
C ASN A 197 -20.69 11.52 37.00
N GLU A 198 -19.50 10.91 37.08
CA GLU A 198 -18.23 11.63 37.15
C GLU A 198 -17.74 11.95 35.75
N ARG A 199 -17.10 13.13 35.57
CA ARG A 199 -16.56 13.55 34.28
C ARG A 199 -15.06 13.31 34.26
N LEU A 200 -14.64 12.41 33.38
CA LEU A 200 -13.23 12.13 33.14
C LEU A 200 -12.81 12.75 31.80
N THR A 201 -11.88 13.70 31.86
CA THR A 201 -11.36 14.38 30.68
C THR A 201 -9.89 14.02 30.45
N GLY A 202 -9.54 13.69 29.21
CA GLY A 202 -8.18 13.31 28.85
C GLY A 202 -8.00 13.08 27.35
N HIS A 203 -6.83 12.57 26.96
CA HIS A 203 -6.55 12.19 25.58
C HIS A 203 -7.01 10.76 25.33
N LEU A 204 -7.79 10.56 24.27
CA LEU A 204 -8.21 9.23 23.86
C LEU A 204 -7.03 8.48 23.25
N ILE A 205 -6.61 7.37 23.87
CA ILE A 205 -5.59 6.48 23.30
C ILE A 205 -6.25 5.53 22.30
N LEU A 206 -7.38 4.93 22.69
CA LEU A 206 -8.12 3.97 21.90
C LEU A 206 -9.56 3.86 22.42
N ALA A 207 -10.51 3.70 21.53
CA ALA A 207 -11.85 3.19 21.86
C ALA A 207 -12.15 2.01 20.94
N ASP A 208 -12.45 0.85 21.53
CA ASP A 208 -13.03 -0.27 20.82
C ASP A 208 -14.46 -0.54 21.33
N GLY A 209 -15.16 -1.51 20.73
CA GLY A 209 -16.55 -1.80 21.09
C GLY A 209 -16.73 -2.32 22.53
N LYS A 210 -15.65 -2.71 23.23
CA LYS A 210 -15.67 -3.25 24.59
C LYS A 210 -15.08 -2.29 25.61
N SER A 211 -14.08 -1.50 25.24
CA SER A 211 -13.32 -0.68 26.17
C SER A 211 -12.81 0.61 25.55
N THR A 212 -12.79 1.64 26.39
CA THR A 212 -12.20 2.95 26.07
C THR A 212 -11.01 3.19 26.98
N TYR A 213 -9.88 3.60 26.40
CA TYR A 213 -8.65 3.92 27.11
C TYR A 213 -8.37 5.42 27.01
N LEU A 214 -8.37 6.10 28.15
CA LEU A 214 -8.20 7.55 28.27
C LEU A 214 -6.94 7.85 29.08
N LEU A 215 -6.06 8.71 28.56
CA LEU A 215 -4.92 9.25 29.27
C LEU A 215 -5.32 10.54 29.99
N ALA A 216 -5.40 10.51 31.32
CA ALA A 216 -5.67 11.65 32.17
C ALA A 216 -4.45 11.94 33.05
N GLY A 217 -3.68 12.97 32.69
CA GLY A 217 -2.38 13.24 33.33
C GLY A 217 -1.40 12.09 33.10
N MET A 218 -0.90 11.47 34.17
CA MET A 218 -0.02 10.30 34.12
C MET A 218 -0.77 8.97 34.31
N LYS A 219 -2.11 8.97 34.27
CA LYS A 219 -2.93 7.77 34.45
C LYS A 219 -3.61 7.36 33.16
N VAL A 220 -3.55 6.07 32.83
CA VAL A 220 -4.36 5.45 31.78
C VAL A 220 -5.57 4.82 32.44
N ILE A 221 -6.75 5.32 32.11
CA ILE A 221 -8.03 4.86 32.64
C ILE A 221 -8.69 3.99 31.58
N LYS A 222 -8.98 2.73 31.94
CA LYS A 222 -9.78 1.81 31.15
C LYS A 222 -11.23 1.88 31.60
N LEU A 223 -12.12 2.19 30.67
CA LEU A 223 -13.56 2.20 30.89
C LEU A 223 -14.23 1.11 30.07
N ASP A 224 -15.32 0.55 30.61
CA ASP A 224 -16.22 -0.30 29.85
C ASP A 224 -16.97 0.52 28.79
N GLY A 225 -16.95 0.08 27.55
CA GLY A 225 -17.54 0.82 26.42
C GLY A 225 -19.05 0.96 26.48
N SER A 226 -19.75 0.06 27.21
CA SER A 226 -21.21 0.05 27.28
C SER A 226 -21.77 0.82 28.48
N SER A 227 -21.12 0.69 29.63
CA SER A 227 -21.59 1.24 30.91
C SER A 227 -20.84 2.52 31.31
N GLY A 228 -19.70 2.83 30.70
CA GLY A 228 -18.84 3.94 31.14
C GLY A 228 -18.20 3.69 32.51
N ARG A 229 -18.32 2.48 33.06
CA ARG A 229 -17.73 2.10 34.35
C ARG A 229 -16.21 2.01 34.22
N ILE A 230 -15.51 2.56 35.20
CA ILE A 230 -14.04 2.42 35.30
C ILE A 230 -13.71 0.96 35.66
N ILE A 231 -12.90 0.31 34.82
CA ILE A 231 -12.43 -1.07 35.01
C ILE A 231 -11.05 -1.09 35.66
N ARG A 232 -10.13 -0.23 35.20
CA ARG A 232 -8.73 -0.22 35.66
C ARG A 232 -8.14 1.19 35.54
N GLU A 233 -7.29 1.55 36.50
CA GLU A 233 -6.37 2.67 36.39
C GLU A 233 -4.93 2.14 36.37
N THR A 234 -4.13 2.60 35.40
CA THR A 234 -2.70 2.31 35.33
C THR A 234 -1.94 3.62 35.51
N GLU A 235 -1.13 3.72 36.55
CA GLU A 235 -0.26 4.87 36.78
C GLU A 235 1.06 4.70 36.01
N LEU A 236 1.36 5.66 35.14
CA LEU A 236 2.58 5.68 34.35
C LEU A 236 3.67 6.43 35.13
N SER A 237 4.90 5.99 35.01
CA SER A 237 6.07 6.62 35.62
C SER A 237 7.25 6.61 34.66
N LEU A 238 8.04 7.67 34.66
CA LEU A 238 9.21 7.77 33.80
C LEU A 238 10.27 6.75 34.22
N LYS A 239 10.69 5.91 33.27
CA LYS A 239 11.80 4.97 33.48
C LYS A 239 13.11 5.76 33.62
N LYS A 240 13.73 5.72 34.80
CA LYS A 240 15.05 6.33 35.01
C LYS A 240 16.14 5.50 34.29
N PRO A 241 17.15 6.14 33.68
CA PRO A 241 18.26 5.40 33.08
C PRO A 241 18.99 4.60 34.17
N SER A 242 19.15 3.29 33.96
CA SER A 242 19.92 2.42 34.86
C SER A 242 21.39 2.85 34.83
N ALA A 243 21.99 3.05 36.00
CA ALA A 243 23.37 3.50 36.16
C ALA A 243 24.43 2.42 35.84
N GLU A 244 24.06 1.30 35.21
CA GLU A 244 24.91 0.10 35.09
C GLU A 244 25.62 -0.10 33.74
N SER A 245 25.71 0.91 32.88
CA SER A 245 26.51 0.82 31.63
C SER A 245 27.74 1.73 31.65
N LYS A 246 28.49 1.72 32.75
CA LYS A 246 29.87 2.24 32.79
C LYS A 246 30.74 1.33 33.66
N LYS A 247 31.15 0.20 33.13
CA LYS A 247 32.39 -0.49 33.49
C LYS A 247 32.99 -1.14 32.26
#